data_AF-A0A7L9AQF6-F1
#
_entry.id   AF-A0A7L9AQF6-F1
#
_cell.length_a   1.000
_cell.length_b   1.000
_cell.length_c   1.000
_cell.angle_alpha   90.00
_cell.angle_beta   90.00
_cell.angle_gamma   90.00
#
_symmetry.space_group_name_H-M   'P 1'
#
loop_
_entity.id
_entity.type
_entity.pdbx_description
1 polymer ?
#
loop_
_entity_poly.entity_id
_entity_poly.type
_entity_poly.pdbx_seq_one_letter_code
_entity_poly.pdbx_strand_id
1 'polypeptide(L)'
;AWYFEGEALIQNHRRNISTDGTLILRDLDKEDSGTYTCVASSQHGKYVWSGVLLVDSPTNPNIHFFRAADTSALPGPPTKPQIYNITDTSVTITWNQNNKIGSSSILGYQVEMFSRETLLGNNTPRNSRGWVVVSKRVHQTHFIVKSLIPGITYMFIVRAENSHGLSAPSATSEAVTVGEDNNSVWDAGIFSNSTEHRKNIMTDNIVELIEATPIDSKT
;
A
#
# COMPACT_ATOMS: atom_id res chain seq x y z
N ALA A 1 10.90 -10.67 1.17
CA ALA A 1 12.12 -11.04 1.93
C ALA A 1 12.05 -10.40 3.31
N TRP A 2 12.63 -11.04 4.33
CA TRP A 2 12.66 -10.51 5.69
C TRP A 2 14.10 -10.23 6.14
N TYR A 3 14.25 -9.24 6.99
CA TYR A 3 15.51 -8.84 7.61
C TYR A 3 15.31 -8.71 9.12
N PHE A 4 16.33 -9.07 9.89
CA PHE A 4 16.39 -8.89 11.34
C PHE A 4 17.62 -8.04 11.65
N GLU A 5 17.43 -6.89 12.31
CA GLU A 5 18.49 -5.91 12.58
C GLU A 5 19.29 -5.50 11.32
N GLY A 6 18.59 -5.45 10.18
CA GLY A 6 19.17 -5.07 8.88
C GLY A 6 19.83 -6.22 8.10
N GLU A 7 20.06 -7.37 8.73
CA GLU A 7 20.64 -8.56 8.10
C GLU A 7 19.56 -9.47 7.53
N ALA A 8 19.85 -10.11 6.38
CA ALA A 8 18.89 -11.00 5.74
C ALA A 8 18.52 -12.16 6.67
N LEU A 9 17.22 -12.35 6.91
CA LEU A 9 16.74 -13.36 7.85
C LEU A 9 16.92 -14.76 7.27
N ILE A 10 17.67 -15.59 7.99
CA ILE A 10 17.94 -16.98 7.61
C ILE A 10 16.82 -17.89 8.14
N GLN A 11 16.20 -18.65 7.23
CA GLN A 11 15.17 -19.62 7.59
C GLN A 11 15.77 -20.82 8.33
N ASN A 12 15.09 -21.27 9.39
CA ASN A 12 15.47 -22.44 10.19
C ASN A 12 14.23 -23.05 10.87
N HIS A 13 14.43 -24.01 11.79
CA HIS A 13 13.34 -24.68 12.51
C HIS A 13 12.50 -23.73 13.40
N ARG A 14 13.08 -22.62 13.88
CA ARG A 14 12.38 -21.60 14.68
C ARG A 14 11.85 -20.44 13.87
N ARG A 15 12.53 -20.05 12.78
CA ARG A 15 12.20 -18.88 11.95
C ARG A 15 11.84 -19.34 10.54
N ASN A 16 10.58 -19.25 10.17
CA ASN A 16 10.10 -19.66 8.86
C ASN A 16 9.36 -18.52 8.14
N ILE A 17 9.49 -18.43 6.82
CA ILE A 17 8.73 -17.46 6.02
C ILE A 17 7.79 -18.26 5.11
N SER A 18 6.50 -18.06 5.30
CA SER A 18 5.44 -18.68 4.50
C SER A 18 5.41 -18.13 3.06
N THR A 19 4.73 -18.83 2.16
CA THR A 19 4.57 -18.44 0.75
C THR A 19 3.77 -17.15 0.58
N ASP A 20 2.90 -16.83 1.54
CA ASP A 20 2.17 -15.57 1.63
C ASP A 20 3.00 -14.40 2.21
N GLY A 21 4.27 -14.64 2.55
CA GLY A 21 5.17 -13.64 3.10
C GLY A 21 5.12 -13.52 4.62
N THR A 22 4.32 -14.31 5.33
CA THR A 22 4.24 -14.30 6.80
C THR A 22 5.53 -14.82 7.42
N LEU A 23 6.14 -14.04 8.33
CA LEU A 23 7.24 -14.51 9.19
C LEU A 23 6.66 -15.19 10.43
N ILE A 24 7.02 -16.46 10.62
CA ILE A 24 6.63 -17.28 11.77
C ILE A 24 7.86 -17.49 12.63
N LEU A 25 7.78 -17.06 13.88
CA LEU A 25 8.78 -17.31 14.92
C LEU A 25 8.19 -18.33 15.91
N ARG A 26 8.90 -19.43 16.17
CA ARG A 26 8.55 -20.48 17.13
C ARG A 26 9.52 -20.46 18.30
N ASP A 27 9.04 -20.86 19.46
CA ASP A 27 9.84 -20.96 20.69
C ASP A 27 10.59 -19.65 20.96
N LEU A 28 9.84 -18.54 21.05
CA LEU A 28 10.36 -17.19 21.22
C LEU A 28 11.25 -17.09 22.47
N ASP A 29 12.42 -16.48 22.29
CA ASP A 29 13.35 -16.14 23.37
C ASP A 29 13.68 -14.64 23.39
N LYS A 30 14.41 -14.17 24.40
CA LYS A 30 14.78 -12.75 24.53
C LYS A 30 15.66 -12.25 23.38
N GLU A 31 16.44 -13.11 22.74
CA GLU A 31 17.33 -12.79 21.61
C GLU A 31 16.56 -12.60 20.29
N ASP A 32 15.30 -13.06 20.23
CA ASP A 32 14.40 -12.75 19.12
C ASP A 32 13.83 -11.32 19.22
N SER A 33 14.09 -10.58 20.31
CA SER A 33 13.72 -9.17 20.40
C SER A 33 14.57 -8.33 19.45
N GLY A 34 13.92 -7.48 18.66
CA GLY A 34 14.61 -6.60 17.72
C GLY A 34 13.71 -6.09 16.61
N THR A 35 14.32 -5.43 15.64
CA THR A 35 13.64 -4.83 14.49
C THR A 35 13.56 -5.82 13.34
N TYR A 36 12.33 -6.20 12.97
CA TYR A 36 12.04 -7.02 11.80
C TYR A 36 11.56 -6.15 10.65
N THR A 37 12.16 -6.35 9.48
CA THR A 37 11.83 -5.57 8.27
C THR A 37 11.38 -6.50 7.16
N CYS A 38 10.13 -6.36 6.73
CA CYS A 38 9.61 -7.01 5.54
C CYS A 38 9.88 -6.13 4.32
N VAL A 39 10.43 -6.74 3.28
CA VAL A 39 10.66 -6.13 1.98
C VAL A 39 9.87 -6.90 0.93
N ALA A 40 8.90 -6.22 0.34
CA ALA A 40 8.23 -6.66 -0.87
C ALA A 40 8.94 -6.02 -2.07
N SER A 41 9.35 -6.80 -3.06
CA SER A 41 10.08 -6.29 -4.22
C SER A 41 9.63 -6.96 -5.50
N SER A 42 9.45 -6.17 -6.55
CA SER A 42 9.28 -6.61 -7.93
C SER A 42 10.33 -5.95 -8.82
N GLN A 43 10.37 -6.31 -10.11
CA GLN A 43 11.19 -5.64 -11.12
C GLN A 43 10.90 -4.13 -11.23
N HIS A 44 9.74 -3.67 -10.74
CA HIS A 44 9.26 -2.30 -10.86
C HIS A 44 9.29 -1.51 -9.56
N GLY A 45 9.61 -2.09 -8.42
CA GLY A 45 9.59 -1.35 -7.17
C GLY A 45 9.91 -2.18 -5.93
N LYS A 46 10.19 -1.49 -4.84
CA LYS A 46 10.47 -2.08 -3.53
C LYS A 46 9.68 -1.33 -2.46
N TYR A 47 8.88 -2.05 -1.68
CA TYR A 47 8.18 -1.54 -0.52
C TYR A 47 8.76 -2.17 0.74
N VAL A 48 8.80 -1.39 1.83
CA VAL A 48 9.44 -1.76 3.08
C VAL A 48 8.51 -1.46 4.24
N TRP A 49 8.42 -2.38 5.18
CA TRP A 49 7.77 -2.15 6.47
C TRP A 49 8.60 -2.76 7.59
N SER A 50 8.76 -2.01 8.67
CA SER A 50 9.53 -2.43 9.83
C SER A 50 8.65 -2.42 11.08
N GLY A 51 8.78 -3.45 11.90
CA GLY A 51 8.15 -3.57 13.21
C GLY A 51 9.17 -3.99 14.26
N VAL A 52 8.97 -3.56 15.50
CA VAL A 52 9.79 -3.97 16.64
C VAL A 52 9.09 -5.08 17.40
N LEU A 53 9.77 -6.21 17.59
CA LEU A 53 9.36 -7.29 18.46
C LEU A 53 10.10 -7.14 19.80
N LEU A 54 9.35 -7.19 20.90
CA LEU A 54 9.91 -7.25 22.25
C LEU A 54 9.40 -8.52 22.93
N VAL A 55 10.31 -9.44 23.20
CA VAL A 55 10.04 -10.69 23.93
C VAL A 55 10.53 -10.51 25.36
N ASP A 56 9.60 -10.49 26.31
CA ASP A 56 9.95 -10.49 27.72
C ASP A 56 9.25 -11.63 28.46
N SER A 57 9.90 -12.13 29.50
CA SER A 57 9.31 -13.15 30.37
C SER A 57 8.14 -12.52 31.13
N PRO A 58 7.00 -13.20 31.30
CA PRO A 58 5.86 -12.69 32.05
C PRO A 58 6.23 -12.60 33.54
N THR A 59 6.91 -11.52 33.91
CA THR A 59 7.43 -11.29 35.27
C THR A 59 6.80 -10.06 35.90
N ASN A 60 6.14 -9.21 35.10
CA ASN A 60 5.50 -8.02 35.61
C ASN A 60 4.03 -7.95 35.13
N PRO A 61 3.05 -8.10 36.05
CA PRO A 61 1.63 -8.00 35.72
C PRO A 61 1.20 -6.59 35.27
N ASN A 62 2.08 -5.57 35.39
CA ASN A 62 1.84 -4.20 34.93
C ASN A 62 2.41 -3.92 33.53
N ILE A 63 3.07 -4.87 32.87
CA ILE A 63 3.49 -4.70 31.47
C ILE A 63 2.29 -4.98 30.59
N HIS A 64 1.68 -3.91 30.08
CA HIS A 64 0.77 -3.98 28.96
C HIS A 64 1.59 -4.23 27.71
N PHE A 65 1.73 -5.50 27.31
CA PHE A 65 2.25 -5.82 25.99
C PHE A 65 1.40 -5.07 24.96
N PHE A 66 2.05 -4.33 24.05
CA PHE A 66 1.40 -3.85 22.84
C PHE A 66 1.04 -5.08 22.02
N ARG A 67 -0.12 -5.68 22.33
CA ARG A 67 -0.73 -6.68 21.48
C ARG A 67 -0.86 -6.05 20.11
N ALA A 68 -0.53 -6.82 19.08
CA ALA A 68 -0.86 -6.43 17.74
C ALA A 68 -2.29 -5.89 17.71
N ALA A 69 -2.48 -4.74 17.06
CA ALA A 69 -3.81 -4.17 16.91
C ALA A 69 -4.72 -5.29 16.41
N ASP A 70 -5.77 -5.60 17.17
CA ASP A 70 -6.73 -6.60 16.73
C ASP A 70 -7.24 -6.12 15.37
N THR A 71 -6.98 -6.89 14.31
CA THR A 71 -7.40 -6.52 12.96
C THR A 71 -8.93 -6.41 12.89
N SER A 72 -9.66 -6.96 13.87
CA SER A 72 -11.08 -6.73 14.07
C SER A 72 -11.42 -5.27 14.45
N ALA A 73 -10.50 -4.56 15.12
CA ALA A 73 -10.67 -3.16 15.54
C ALA A 73 -10.43 -2.17 14.40
N LEU A 74 -9.65 -2.56 13.39
CA LEU A 74 -9.43 -1.78 12.19
C LEU A 74 -10.62 -1.87 11.22
N PRO A 75 -10.89 -0.81 10.42
CA PRO A 75 -11.88 -0.89 9.36
C PRO A 75 -11.50 -1.91 8.29
N GLY A 76 -12.48 -2.38 7.53
CA GLY A 76 -12.25 -3.13 6.31
C GLY A 76 -11.78 -2.22 5.16
N PRO A 77 -11.07 -2.78 4.16
CA PRO A 77 -10.62 -2.02 3.00
C PRO A 77 -11.82 -1.49 2.21
N PRO A 78 -11.79 -0.23 1.76
CA PRO A 78 -12.77 0.32 0.81
C PRO A 78 -12.83 -0.49 -0.50
N THR A 79 -13.88 -0.27 -1.29
CA THR A 79 -13.95 -0.88 -2.63
C THR A 79 -12.87 -0.32 -3.55
N LYS A 80 -12.54 -1.07 -4.61
CA LYS A 80 -11.65 -0.63 -5.70
C LYS A 80 -12.05 0.78 -6.19
N PRO A 81 -11.16 1.78 -6.16
CA PRO A 81 -11.45 3.12 -6.64
C PRO A 81 -11.76 3.10 -8.13
N GLN A 82 -12.85 3.74 -8.53
CA GLN A 82 -13.27 3.89 -9.91
C GLN A 82 -12.89 5.28 -10.43
N ILE A 83 -12.39 5.34 -11.66
CA ILE A 83 -12.10 6.60 -12.34
C ILE A 83 -13.43 7.20 -12.83
N TYR A 84 -13.76 8.41 -12.38
CA TYR A 84 -15.01 9.08 -12.71
C TYR A 84 -14.83 10.19 -13.75
N ASN A 85 -13.79 11.02 -13.60
CA ASN A 85 -13.50 12.11 -14.54
C ASN A 85 -11.99 12.31 -14.67
N ILE A 86 -11.55 12.76 -15.83
CA ILE A 86 -10.15 13.00 -16.18
C ILE A 86 -10.07 14.35 -16.87
N THR A 87 -9.12 15.18 -16.44
CA THR A 87 -8.72 16.40 -17.16
C THR A 87 -7.24 16.30 -17.53
N ASP A 88 -6.66 17.34 -18.10
CA ASP A 88 -5.22 17.37 -18.41
C ASP A 88 -4.31 17.36 -17.19
N THR A 89 -4.84 17.67 -16.00
CA THR A 89 -4.03 17.79 -14.78
C THR A 89 -4.72 17.25 -13.53
N SER A 90 -5.86 16.55 -13.68
CA SER A 90 -6.58 15.99 -12.55
C SER A 90 -7.35 14.73 -12.89
N VAL A 91 -7.55 13.89 -11.88
CA VAL A 91 -8.39 12.71 -11.94
C VAL A 91 -9.34 12.71 -10.74
N THR A 92 -10.63 12.53 -11.00
CA THR A 92 -11.64 12.30 -9.98
C THR A 92 -11.82 10.80 -9.80
N ILE A 93 -11.64 10.32 -8.58
CA ILE A 93 -11.88 8.94 -8.18
C ILE A 93 -13.06 8.84 -7.22
N THR A 94 -13.76 7.71 -7.26
CA THR A 94 -14.86 7.37 -6.35
C THR A 94 -14.72 5.96 -5.81
N TRP A 95 -15.19 5.71 -4.58
CA TRP A 95 -15.19 4.41 -3.93
C TRP A 95 -16.42 4.27 -3.02
N ASN A 96 -16.56 3.13 -2.35
CA ASN A 96 -17.58 2.88 -1.34
C ASN A 96 -16.93 2.37 -0.05
N GLN A 97 -17.57 2.70 1.08
CA GLN A 97 -17.20 2.17 2.39
C GLN A 97 -17.47 0.66 2.46
N ASN A 98 -16.63 -0.07 3.18
CA ASN A 98 -16.89 -1.46 3.55
C ASN A 98 -17.86 -1.55 4.75
N ASN A 99 -18.61 -2.64 4.86
CA ASN A 99 -19.49 -2.90 6.01
C ASN A 99 -18.70 -3.12 7.32
N LYS A 100 -17.45 -3.58 7.24
CA LYS A 100 -16.57 -3.69 8.41
C LYS A 100 -16.04 -2.31 8.80
N ILE A 101 -16.59 -1.71 9.85
CA ILE A 101 -16.12 -0.40 10.40
C ILE A 101 -15.06 -0.55 11.50
N GLY A 102 -14.95 -1.74 12.09
CA GLY A 102 -14.07 -2.00 13.23
C GLY A 102 -14.66 -1.57 14.56
N SER A 103 -13.81 -1.23 15.54
CA SER A 103 -14.22 -0.91 16.92
C SER A 103 -14.60 0.56 17.13
N SER A 104 -14.47 1.41 16.12
CA SER A 104 -14.85 2.83 16.18
C SER A 104 -15.36 3.33 14.83
N SER A 105 -16.08 4.45 14.84
CA SER A 105 -16.61 5.06 13.61
C SER A 105 -15.49 5.47 12.66
N ILE A 106 -15.80 5.42 11.35
CA ILE A 106 -14.89 5.90 10.31
C ILE A 106 -14.68 7.40 10.46
N LEU A 107 -13.42 7.81 10.56
CA LEU A 107 -13.00 9.20 10.67
C LEU A 107 -12.77 9.82 9.28
N GLY A 108 -12.40 9.00 8.29
CA GLY A 108 -12.21 9.41 6.90
C GLY A 108 -11.42 8.38 6.11
N TYR A 109 -10.90 8.80 4.96
CA TYR A 109 -10.12 7.96 4.05
C TYR A 109 -8.76 8.57 3.71
N GLN A 110 -7.73 7.74 3.61
CA GLN A 110 -6.43 8.10 3.06
C GLN A 110 -6.38 7.67 1.59
N VAL A 111 -5.99 8.58 0.71
CA VAL A 111 -5.82 8.32 -0.73
C VAL A 111 -4.33 8.33 -1.05
N GLU A 112 -3.89 7.29 -1.76
CA GLU A 112 -2.53 7.14 -2.23
C GLU A 112 -2.49 6.98 -3.75
N MET A 113 -1.41 7.46 -4.34
CA MET A 113 -1.19 7.48 -5.78
C MET A 113 0.17 6.87 -6.12
N PHE A 114 0.22 6.12 -7.21
CA PHE A 114 1.43 5.59 -7.78
C PHE A 114 1.58 6.01 -9.23
N SER A 115 2.80 6.38 -9.64
CA SER A 115 3.20 6.45 -11.05
C SER A 115 4.60 5.89 -11.21
N ARG A 116 4.98 5.46 -12.43
CA ARG A 116 6.37 5.07 -12.67
C ARG A 116 7.35 6.23 -12.50
N GLU A 117 6.90 7.45 -12.70
CA GLU A 117 7.76 8.63 -12.57
C GLU A 117 8.05 8.99 -11.11
N THR A 118 7.16 8.67 -10.16
CA THR A 118 7.48 8.79 -8.73
C THR A 118 8.63 7.86 -8.32
N LEU A 119 8.86 6.77 -9.06
CA LEU A 119 10.00 5.86 -8.84
C LEU A 119 11.31 6.35 -9.48
N LEU A 120 11.23 7.03 -10.63
CA LEU A 120 12.39 7.42 -11.45
C LEU A 120 12.80 8.88 -11.28
N GLY A 121 11.99 9.70 -10.62
CA GLY A 121 12.24 11.14 -10.46
C GLY A 121 13.52 11.46 -9.68
N ASN A 122 14.40 12.23 -10.32
CA ASN A 122 15.66 12.72 -9.76
C ASN A 122 15.44 13.67 -8.56
N ASN A 123 14.25 14.27 -8.49
CA ASN A 123 13.85 15.28 -7.50
C ASN A 123 12.84 14.74 -6.47
N THR A 124 12.44 13.47 -6.55
CA THR A 124 11.61 12.84 -5.53
C THR A 124 12.52 12.38 -4.39
N PRO A 125 12.27 12.79 -3.14
CA PRO A 125 12.98 12.27 -1.98
C PRO A 125 13.03 10.74 -2.03
N ARG A 126 14.17 10.13 -1.68
CA ARG A 126 14.39 8.67 -1.82
C ARG A 126 13.32 7.84 -1.06
N ASN A 127 12.68 8.43 -0.05
CA ASN A 127 11.56 7.90 0.74
C ASN A 127 10.17 8.03 0.05
N SER A 128 10.08 8.62 -1.14
CA SER A 128 8.85 8.79 -1.94
C SER A 128 8.80 7.86 -3.16
N ARG A 129 9.72 6.89 -3.25
CA ARG A 129 9.73 5.86 -4.30
C ARG A 129 8.65 4.82 -4.00
N GLY A 130 7.48 4.95 -4.63
CA GLY A 130 6.35 4.05 -4.45
C GLY A 130 5.02 4.80 -4.41
N TRP A 131 4.07 4.24 -3.66
CA TRP A 131 2.80 4.89 -3.34
C TRP A 131 3.04 6.17 -2.52
N VAL A 132 2.43 7.27 -2.94
CA VAL A 132 2.52 8.57 -2.29
C VAL A 132 1.14 8.94 -1.75
N VAL A 133 1.08 9.33 -0.48
CA VAL A 133 -0.16 9.84 0.12
C VAL A 133 -0.47 11.20 -0.49
N VAL A 134 -1.59 11.29 -1.23
CA VAL A 134 -2.05 12.54 -1.85
C VAL A 134 -3.07 13.27 -1.00
N SER A 135 -3.75 12.56 -0.10
CA SER A 135 -4.67 13.15 0.87
C SER A 135 -4.90 12.24 2.07
N LYS A 136 -5.08 12.85 3.24
CA LYS A 136 -5.47 12.16 4.47
C LYS A 136 -6.83 12.64 4.91
N ARG A 137 -7.60 11.74 5.52
CA ARG A 137 -8.86 12.05 6.20
C ARG A 137 -9.91 12.71 5.29
N VAL A 138 -10.03 12.23 4.06
CA VAL A 138 -11.12 12.60 3.15
C VAL A 138 -12.44 12.09 3.76
N HIS A 139 -13.42 12.96 3.95
CA HIS A 139 -14.70 12.59 4.58
C HIS A 139 -15.73 12.07 3.56
N GLN A 140 -15.58 12.42 2.28
CA GLN A 140 -16.42 11.93 1.20
C GLN A 140 -15.87 10.61 0.64
N THR A 141 -16.70 9.89 -0.12
CA THR A 141 -16.29 8.69 -0.86
C THR A 141 -15.86 8.99 -2.30
N HIS A 142 -15.42 10.21 -2.54
CA HIS A 142 -14.80 10.64 -3.79
C HIS A 142 -13.71 11.67 -3.49
N PHE A 143 -12.74 11.78 -4.39
CA PHE A 143 -11.65 12.74 -4.25
C PHE A 143 -11.12 13.15 -5.63
N ILE A 144 -10.71 14.42 -5.75
CA ILE A 144 -10.10 14.96 -6.97
C ILE A 144 -8.60 15.10 -6.73
N VAL A 145 -7.82 14.22 -7.34
CA VAL A 145 -6.36 14.32 -7.34
C VAL A 145 -5.95 15.34 -8.39
N LYS A 146 -5.27 16.41 -7.98
CA LYS A 146 -4.89 17.56 -8.83
C LYS A 146 -3.38 17.63 -9.04
N SER A 147 -2.96 18.53 -9.93
CA SER A 147 -1.55 18.80 -10.25
C SER A 147 -0.83 17.58 -10.82
N LEU A 148 -1.57 16.78 -11.59
CA LEU A 148 -1.04 15.64 -12.32
C LEU A 148 -0.35 16.12 -13.60
N ILE A 149 0.71 15.41 -13.97
CA ILE A 149 1.50 15.70 -15.16
C ILE A 149 0.83 15.04 -16.38
N PRO A 150 0.53 15.80 -17.46
CA PRO A 150 0.03 15.24 -18.72
C PRO A 150 0.97 14.19 -19.31
N GLY A 151 0.41 13.17 -19.97
CA GLY A 151 1.14 12.05 -20.55
C GLY A 151 1.61 11.00 -19.54
N ILE A 152 1.40 11.21 -18.25
CA ILE A 152 1.78 10.26 -17.19
C ILE A 152 0.60 9.41 -16.77
N THR A 153 0.87 8.13 -16.59
CA THR A 153 -0.08 7.14 -16.11
C THR A 153 -0.02 7.03 -14.59
N TYR A 154 -1.18 7.04 -13.94
CA TYR A 154 -1.35 6.94 -12.50
C TYR A 154 -2.26 5.77 -12.11
N MET A 155 -2.08 5.27 -10.90
CA MET A 155 -2.99 4.36 -10.21
C MET A 155 -3.27 4.86 -8.80
N PHE A 156 -4.40 4.46 -8.24
CA PHE A 156 -4.88 4.92 -6.94
C PHE A 156 -5.31 3.77 -6.04
N ILE A 157 -5.05 3.90 -4.74
CA ILE A 157 -5.60 3.07 -3.68
C ILE A 157 -6.18 3.95 -2.58
N VAL A 158 -7.11 3.38 -1.80
CA VAL A 158 -7.75 4.07 -0.69
C VAL A 158 -7.74 3.18 0.55
N ARG A 159 -7.43 3.76 1.70
CA ARG A 159 -7.52 3.14 3.03
C ARG A 159 -8.59 3.86 3.86
N ALA A 160 -9.39 3.12 4.61
CA ALA A 160 -10.31 3.70 5.59
C ALA A 160 -9.56 3.93 6.91
N GLU A 161 -9.91 5.00 7.64
CA GLU A 161 -9.29 5.37 8.91
C GLU A 161 -10.34 5.40 10.02
N ASN A 162 -10.05 4.77 11.15
CA ASN A 162 -10.78 4.96 12.41
C ASN A 162 -9.80 5.29 13.55
N SER A 163 -10.30 5.39 14.79
CA SER A 163 -9.44 5.76 15.94
C SER A 163 -8.36 4.73 16.29
N HIS A 164 -8.46 3.50 15.77
CA HIS A 164 -7.49 2.43 15.96
C HIS A 164 -6.47 2.35 14.83
N GLY A 165 -6.69 3.01 13.69
CA GLY A 165 -5.74 3.09 12.61
C GLY A 165 -6.35 3.00 11.21
N LEU A 166 -5.49 2.65 10.25
CA LEU A 166 -5.84 2.48 8.84
C LEU A 166 -6.23 1.02 8.56
N SER A 167 -7.18 0.83 7.66
CA SER A 167 -7.45 -0.48 7.06
C SER A 167 -6.29 -0.94 6.17
N ALA A 168 -6.34 -2.22 5.77
CA ALA A 168 -5.70 -2.67 4.54
C ALA A 168 -6.11 -1.77 3.34
N PRO A 169 -5.26 -1.62 2.31
CA PRO A 169 -5.63 -0.89 1.09
C PRO A 169 -6.78 -1.57 0.36
N SER A 170 -7.54 -0.75 -0.37
CA SER A 170 -8.40 -1.24 -1.44
C SER A 170 -7.57 -1.95 -2.51
N ALA A 171 -8.24 -2.72 -3.37
CA ALA A 171 -7.63 -3.09 -4.65
C ALA A 171 -7.24 -1.83 -5.44
N THR A 172 -6.15 -1.92 -6.19
CA THR A 172 -5.66 -0.84 -7.07
C THR A 172 -6.69 -0.48 -8.13
N SER A 173 -6.85 0.82 -8.40
CA SER A 173 -7.68 1.32 -9.50
C SER A 173 -7.18 0.81 -10.87
N GLU A 174 -7.99 0.99 -11.91
CA GLU A 174 -7.46 0.94 -13.27
C GLU A 174 -6.39 2.02 -13.47
N ALA A 175 -5.42 1.75 -14.35
CA ALA A 175 -4.40 2.70 -14.73
C ALA A 175 -5.00 3.79 -15.63
N VAL A 176 -4.63 5.05 -15.39
CA VAL A 176 -5.18 6.19 -16.14
C VAL A 176 -4.08 7.17 -16.56
N THR A 177 -4.04 7.50 -17.85
CA THR A 177 -3.16 8.53 -18.40
C THR A 177 -3.89 9.87 -18.46
N VAL A 178 -3.24 10.93 -17.97
CA VAL A 178 -3.81 12.27 -17.87
C VAL A 178 -3.42 13.08 -19.12
N GLY A 179 -4.32 13.89 -19.67
CA GLY A 179 -3.99 14.82 -20.78
C GLY A 179 -3.69 14.18 -22.14
N GLU A 180 -4.18 12.95 -22.41
CA GLU A 180 -4.28 12.45 -23.78
C GLU A 180 -5.67 12.80 -24.34
N ASP A 181 -5.71 13.71 -25.32
CA ASP A 181 -6.93 14.06 -26.06
C ASP A 181 -7.45 12.87 -26.87
N ASN A 182 -8.68 12.43 -26.59
CA ASN A 182 -9.43 11.53 -27.47
C ASN A 182 -10.01 12.24 -28.72
N ASN A 183 -9.56 13.46 -29.03
CA ASN A 183 -10.12 14.29 -30.10
C ASN A 183 -9.20 14.46 -31.32
N SER A 184 -8.15 13.65 -31.47
CA SER A 184 -7.53 13.47 -32.78
C SER A 184 -8.45 12.63 -33.67
N VAL A 185 -9.36 13.32 -34.35
CA VAL A 185 -10.06 12.81 -35.53
C VAL A 185 -9.03 12.15 -36.44
N TRP A 186 -9.28 10.88 -36.76
CA TRP A 186 -8.51 9.99 -37.61
C TRP A 186 -7.91 10.67 -38.84
N ASP A 187 -6.63 11.03 -38.79
CA ASP A 187 -5.79 10.94 -39.97
C ASP A 187 -5.25 9.50 -39.99
N ALA A 188 -5.95 8.65 -40.73
CA ALA A 188 -5.69 7.23 -40.80
C ALA A 188 -4.37 6.98 -41.53
N GLY A 189 -3.29 6.89 -40.78
CA GLY A 189 -2.02 6.38 -41.27
C GLY A 189 -0.85 6.96 -40.49
N ILE A 190 -0.05 6.07 -39.90
CA ILE A 190 1.19 6.33 -39.15
C ILE A 190 0.91 6.60 -37.66
N PHE A 191 1.50 5.77 -36.79
CA PHE A 191 1.47 5.78 -35.30
C PHE A 191 0.42 4.93 -34.56
N SER A 192 0.08 3.73 -35.03
CA SER A 192 -0.78 2.80 -34.27
C SER A 192 -0.09 1.96 -33.17
N ASN A 193 1.18 2.19 -32.82
CA ASN A 193 1.91 1.27 -31.91
C ASN A 193 2.37 1.86 -30.56
N SER A 194 2.19 3.16 -30.28
CA SER A 194 2.82 3.78 -29.10
C SER A 194 1.91 3.91 -27.87
N THR A 195 0.59 4.06 -28.05
CA THR A 195 -0.38 4.26 -26.96
C THR A 195 -0.79 2.96 -26.28
N GLU A 196 -0.93 1.86 -27.03
CA GLU A 196 -1.17 0.52 -26.46
C GLU A 196 0.04 -0.01 -25.68
N HIS A 197 1.26 0.23 -26.18
CA HIS A 197 2.48 -0.14 -25.47
C HIS A 197 2.64 0.58 -24.13
N ARG A 198 2.20 1.85 -24.01
CA ARG A 198 2.25 2.58 -22.72
C ARG A 198 1.24 2.06 -21.69
N LYS A 199 0.04 1.65 -22.13
CA LYS A 199 -0.98 1.05 -21.27
C LYS A 199 -0.53 -0.32 -20.71
N ASN A 200 0.12 -1.14 -21.54
CA ASN A 200 0.63 -2.47 -21.15
C ASN A 200 1.82 -2.44 -20.18
N ILE A 201 2.45 -1.29 -19.96
CA ILE A 201 3.63 -1.17 -19.09
C ILE A 201 3.21 -1.08 -17.60
N MET A 202 2.00 -0.63 -17.26
CA MET A 202 1.52 -0.58 -15.86
C MET A 202 0.78 -1.85 -15.41
N THR A 203 0.42 -2.74 -16.35
CA THR A 203 -0.23 -4.04 -16.06
C THR A 203 0.73 -5.10 -15.51
N ASP A 204 2.04 -4.85 -15.52
CA ASP A 204 3.03 -5.76 -14.93
C ASP A 204 3.06 -5.62 -13.40
N ASN A 205 2.62 -6.68 -12.73
CA ASN A 205 2.61 -6.94 -11.28
C ASN A 205 3.44 -5.97 -10.42
N ILE A 206 2.78 -4.92 -9.93
CA ILE A 206 3.27 -4.13 -8.81
C ILE A 206 3.06 -4.97 -7.56
N VAL A 207 4.16 -5.25 -6.86
CA VAL A 207 4.09 -5.97 -5.59
C VAL A 207 4.02 -4.92 -4.48
N GLU A 208 2.85 -4.79 -3.86
CA GLU A 208 2.64 -3.94 -2.69
C GLU A 208 2.62 -4.80 -1.42
N LEU A 209 3.24 -4.29 -0.36
CA LEU A 209 3.02 -4.83 0.97
C LEU A 209 1.72 -4.22 1.52
N ILE A 210 0.63 -4.98 1.39
CA ILE A 210 -0.73 -4.57 1.74
C ILE A 210 -0.83 -4.23 3.22
N GLU A 211 -0.32 -5.11 4.07
CA GLU A 211 -0.34 -5.00 5.52
C GLU A 211 0.75 -5.89 6.11
N ALA A 212 1.38 -5.45 7.19
CA ALA A 212 2.22 -6.29 8.03
C ALA A 212 1.75 -6.07 9.46
N THR A 213 0.99 -7.03 9.97
CA THR A 213 0.55 -7.05 11.36
C THR A 213 1.36 -8.08 12.11
N PRO A 214 1.87 -7.75 13.31
CA PRO A 214 2.31 -8.79 14.22
C PRO A 214 1.09 -9.69 14.49
N ILE A 215 1.25 -11.00 14.49
CA ILE A 215 0.20 -11.92 14.88
C ILE A 215 0.75 -12.67 16.08
N ASP A 216 0.17 -12.42 17.24
CA ASP A 216 0.50 -13.20 18.44
C ASP A 216 -0.06 -14.61 18.26
N SER A 217 0.66 -15.61 18.76
CA SER A 217 0.10 -16.95 18.87
C SER A 217 -1.03 -16.90 19.90
N LYS A 218 -2.28 -16.87 19.43
CA LYS A 218 -3.43 -17.10 20.32
C LYS A 218 -3.19 -18.43 21.05
N THR A 219 -3.00 -18.35 22.37
CA THR A 219 -3.29 -19.45 23.30
C THR A 219 -4.79 -19.73 23.29
#